data_AF-A0ABD2VS43-F1
#
_entry.id   AF-A0ABD2VS43-F1
#
_cell.length_a   1.000
_cell.length_b   1.000
_cell.length_c   1.000
_cell.angle_alpha   90.00
_cell.angle_beta   90.00
_cell.angle_gamma   90.00
#
_symmetry.space_group_name_H-M   'P 1'
#
loop_
_entity.id
_entity.type
_entity.pdbx_description
1 polymer ?
#
loop_
_entity_poly.entity_id
_entity_poly.type
_entity_poly.pdbx_seq_one_letter_code
_entity_poly.pdbx_strand_id
1 'polypeptide(L)'
;MGHPIEIVKTSPNHSSIVLDEESLTRILTQDDMEDRRLIIVSMSGYFDKSKDLMLNFFLRYMNSQYKLENRSKDWMSDEIQPLEGASWENYNMEIGIQLWSEAFKTELTNGEKVAILLMNTKGFFDCDSIMDHLSASALALTTTLSSMQLFFLPECMRKKCLQHLHFVIEYAKLPHKNVNRILFQRLKFLIRDWPYPHEYKYGNEGGRDYLLQTFGNANIQDPELLCLKEKLESNFSEYSCFLMPHSVSKPAQDIKINGLLSDLRNDYKQQIKNLVPMLLAPENLDTKKIDPKYTAATLLENFKKGVKFYQELDYILFKNSLNIKYNATATRKAVHMTFATIKQFNALKKKKKLGYNDETNRIFQLLIDLKYKEFKSKNDDKNRFSVSGFILFLIIAIMFITCRLVIPLLKEAKRNNWF
;
A
#
# COMPACT_ATOMS: atom_id res chain seq x y z
N MET A 1 4.83 19.42 26.03
CA MET A 1 5.20 18.09 25.49
C MET A 1 4.32 17.83 24.29
N GLY A 2 4.90 17.31 23.22
CA GLY A 2 4.16 17.00 22.01
C GLY A 2 3.19 15.84 22.23
N HIS A 3 2.18 15.74 21.36
CA HIS A 3 1.19 14.67 21.35
C HIS A 3 0.72 14.43 19.91
N PRO A 4 0.13 13.26 19.59
CA PRO A 4 -0.38 13.02 18.24
C PRO A 4 -1.69 13.79 18.04
N ILE A 5 -1.77 14.58 16.97
CA ILE A 5 -2.96 15.31 16.55
C ILE A 5 -3.50 14.68 15.27
N GLU A 6 -4.76 14.30 15.29
CA GLU A 6 -5.43 13.74 14.12
C GLU A 6 -5.89 14.86 13.18
N ILE A 7 -5.25 14.93 12.02
CA ILE A 7 -5.48 15.97 11.01
C ILE A 7 -6.42 15.50 9.90
N VAL A 8 -6.53 14.19 9.68
CA VAL A 8 -7.51 13.61 8.75
C VAL A 8 -8.25 12.51 9.48
N LYS A 9 -9.58 12.58 9.45
CA LYS A 9 -10.51 11.68 10.13
C LYS A 9 -11.44 11.02 9.12
N THR A 10 -12.05 9.92 9.51
CA THR A 10 -13.18 9.37 8.75
C THR A 10 -14.45 10.18 9.05
N SER A 11 -15.28 10.43 8.02
CA SER A 11 -16.56 11.10 8.21
C SER A 11 -17.51 10.26 9.07
N PRO A 12 -18.48 10.85 9.80
CA PRO A 12 -19.37 10.10 10.69
C PRO A 12 -20.18 8.98 10.01
N ASN A 13 -20.42 9.10 8.71
CA ASN A 13 -21.10 8.10 7.88
C ASN A 13 -20.13 7.08 7.23
N HIS A 14 -18.85 7.11 7.58
CA HIS A 14 -17.77 6.26 7.05
C HIS A 14 -17.65 6.22 5.52
N SER A 15 -18.09 7.27 4.82
CA SER A 15 -18.05 7.30 3.35
C SER A 15 -16.81 7.99 2.78
N SER A 16 -16.18 8.87 3.56
CA SER A 16 -15.08 9.72 3.07
C SER A 16 -14.10 10.11 4.18
N ILE A 17 -12.94 10.61 3.77
CA ILE A 17 -11.98 11.25 4.68
C ILE A 17 -12.27 12.75 4.78
N VAL A 18 -12.03 13.35 5.94
CA VAL A 18 -12.28 14.77 6.23
C VAL A 18 -11.04 15.39 6.87
N LEU A 19 -10.66 16.58 6.43
CA LEU A 19 -9.54 17.35 6.94
C LEU A 19 -9.96 18.20 8.14
N ASP A 20 -9.24 18.06 9.25
CA ASP A 20 -9.29 18.97 10.38
C ASP A 20 -8.35 20.15 10.10
N GLU A 21 -8.87 21.12 9.33
CA GLU A 21 -8.07 22.26 8.86
C GLU A 21 -7.53 23.11 10.00
N GLU A 22 -8.30 23.28 11.08
CA GLU A 22 -7.91 24.06 12.24
C GLU A 22 -6.70 23.43 12.93
N SER A 23 -6.77 22.13 13.18
CA SER A 23 -5.66 21.40 13.81
C SER A 23 -4.42 21.37 12.94
N LEU A 24 -4.56 21.17 11.63
CA LEU A 24 -3.43 21.21 10.71
C LEU A 24 -2.82 22.61 10.65
N THR A 25 -3.64 23.66 10.54
CA THR A 25 -3.17 25.05 10.49
C THR A 25 -2.37 25.38 11.75
N ARG A 26 -2.89 25.05 12.93
CA ARG A 26 -2.21 25.27 14.22
C ARG A 26 -0.83 24.60 14.33
N ILE A 27 -0.63 23.44 13.73
CA ILE A 27 0.69 22.78 13.68
C ILE A 27 1.62 23.53 12.70
N LEU A 28 1.09 23.96 11.57
CA LEU A 28 1.85 24.56 10.47
C LEU A 28 2.17 26.04 10.67
N THR A 29 1.46 26.75 11.55
CA THR A 29 1.67 28.16 11.90
C THR A 29 2.43 28.33 13.22
N GLN A 30 3.15 27.31 13.69
CA GLN A 30 4.06 27.46 14.83
C GLN A 30 5.17 28.45 14.50
N ASP A 31 5.69 29.15 15.51
CA ASP A 31 6.73 30.16 15.34
C ASP A 31 7.88 29.67 14.45
N ASP A 32 8.37 30.51 13.54
CA ASP A 32 9.52 30.20 12.68
C ASP A 32 9.32 28.96 11.76
N MET A 33 8.07 28.66 11.36
CA MET A 33 7.75 27.63 10.35
C MET A 33 7.62 28.18 8.92
N GLU A 34 7.22 29.43 8.76
CA GLU A 34 6.84 30.02 7.45
C GLU A 34 8.00 30.01 6.44
N ASP A 35 9.21 30.33 6.90
CA ASP A 35 10.43 30.43 6.08
C ASP A 35 11.20 29.10 5.95
N ARG A 36 10.68 28.00 6.50
CA ARG A 36 11.38 26.72 6.53
C ARG A 36 10.91 25.78 5.43
N ARG A 37 11.86 25.11 4.77
CA ARG A 37 11.50 23.97 3.90
C ARG A 37 11.06 22.79 4.75
N LEU A 38 10.09 22.02 4.23
CA LEU A 38 9.56 20.89 4.97
C LEU A 38 10.27 19.58 4.62
N ILE A 39 10.51 18.78 5.66
CA ILE A 39 10.85 17.37 5.58
C ILE A 39 9.70 16.61 6.26
N ILE A 40 9.08 15.67 5.56
CA ILE A 40 7.88 15.00 6.05
C ILE A 40 8.16 13.50 6.03
N VAL A 41 8.32 12.91 7.21
CA VAL A 41 8.54 11.48 7.39
C VAL A 41 7.20 10.84 7.75
N SER A 42 6.69 10.01 6.86
CA SER A 42 5.41 9.34 7.02
C SER A 42 5.60 7.85 7.32
N MET A 43 4.83 7.33 8.26
CA MET A 43 4.73 5.92 8.57
C MET A 43 3.34 5.42 8.20
N SER A 44 3.32 4.41 7.32
CA SER A 44 2.08 3.76 6.91
C SER A 44 2.30 2.27 6.71
N GLY A 45 1.24 1.49 6.57
CA GLY A 45 1.31 0.04 6.44
C GLY A 45 0.48 -0.67 7.50
N TYR A 46 0.72 -1.97 7.64
CA TYR A 46 -0.11 -2.91 8.39
C TYR A 46 -0.49 -2.40 9.77
N PHE A 47 -1.70 -2.75 10.22
CA PHE A 47 -2.20 -2.27 11.49
C PHE A 47 -1.72 -3.14 12.64
N ASP A 48 -0.81 -2.59 13.41
CA ASP A 48 -0.28 -3.17 14.63
C ASP A 48 0.29 -2.06 15.55
N LYS A 49 0.72 -2.44 16.77
CA LYS A 49 1.39 -1.53 17.73
C LYS A 49 2.76 -1.05 17.26
N SER A 50 3.20 -1.52 16.11
CA SER A 50 4.59 -1.53 15.71
C SER A 50 5.01 -0.17 15.13
N LYS A 51 4.08 0.53 14.45
CA LYS A 51 4.24 1.91 13.98
C LYS A 51 4.36 2.89 15.14
N ASP A 52 3.48 2.79 16.14
CA ASP A 52 3.47 3.70 17.29
C ASP A 52 4.71 3.51 18.16
N LEU A 53 5.16 2.26 18.36
CA LEU A 53 6.44 1.97 19.01
C LEU A 53 7.61 2.61 18.24
N MET A 54 7.63 2.50 16.91
CA MET A 54 8.67 3.11 16.08
C MET A 54 8.64 4.64 16.14
N LEU A 55 7.44 5.24 16.14
CA LEU A 55 7.26 6.67 16.30
C LEU A 55 7.87 7.15 17.63
N ASN A 56 7.70 6.42 18.73
CA ASN A 56 8.29 6.80 20.02
C ASN A 56 9.82 6.75 19.98
N PHE A 57 10.41 5.80 19.26
CA PHE A 57 11.87 5.82 19.00
C PHE A 57 12.30 7.02 18.18
N PHE A 58 11.55 7.39 17.16
CA PHE A 58 11.82 8.59 16.37
C PHE A 58 11.75 9.82 17.25
N LEU A 59 10.71 9.97 18.07
CA LEU A 59 10.55 11.10 18.99
C LEU A 59 11.71 11.21 19.97
N ARG A 60 12.14 10.09 20.58
CA ARG A 60 13.29 10.06 21.49
C ARG A 60 14.57 10.52 20.79
N TYR A 61 14.85 10.01 19.60
CA TYR A 61 15.99 10.44 18.79
C TYR A 61 15.89 11.93 18.42
N MET A 62 14.74 12.36 17.92
CA MET A 62 14.54 13.73 17.44
C MET A 62 14.65 14.75 18.57
N ASN A 63 14.11 14.45 19.76
CA ASN A 63 14.30 15.29 20.95
C ASN A 63 15.79 15.36 21.34
N SER A 64 16.51 14.23 21.28
CA SER A 64 17.94 14.20 21.62
C SER A 64 18.84 14.97 20.65
N GLN A 65 18.51 14.96 19.36
CA GLN A 65 19.36 15.56 18.31
C GLN A 65 18.99 17.01 17.99
N TYR A 66 17.71 17.37 18.07
CA TYR A 66 17.20 18.64 17.57
C TYR A 66 16.70 19.59 18.65
N LYS A 67 16.53 19.14 19.90
CA LYS A 67 16.09 20.00 21.01
C LYS A 67 17.13 20.17 22.11
N LEU A 68 17.87 19.12 22.43
CA LEU A 68 18.92 19.20 23.45
C LEU A 68 20.18 19.85 22.87
N GLU A 69 20.77 20.79 23.61
CA GLU A 69 22.00 21.49 23.20
C GLU A 69 23.20 20.53 23.08
N ASN A 70 23.25 19.52 23.95
CA ASN A 70 24.24 18.45 23.89
C ASN A 70 23.68 17.27 23.07
N ARG A 71 23.94 17.29 21.75
CA ARG A 71 23.64 16.18 20.83
C ARG A 71 24.29 14.89 21.34
N SER A 72 23.53 14.09 22.07
CA SER A 72 24.05 12.84 22.63
C SER A 72 24.18 11.81 21.52
N LYS A 73 25.36 11.18 21.41
CA LYS A 73 25.54 10.00 20.55
C LYS A 73 24.77 8.79 21.06
N ASP A 74 24.45 8.76 22.35
CA ASP A 74 23.76 7.64 22.99
C ASP A 74 22.31 8.00 23.34
N TRP A 75 21.54 8.32 22.30
CA TRP A 75 20.12 8.71 22.40
C TRP A 75 19.20 7.61 22.96
N MET A 76 19.68 6.36 23.01
CA MET A 76 18.94 5.17 23.43
C MET A 76 19.48 4.54 24.75
N SER A 77 20.43 5.19 25.44
CA SER A 77 21.13 4.66 26.63
C SER A 77 20.26 4.34 27.83
N ASP A 78 19.26 5.17 28.11
CA ASP A 78 18.45 5.00 29.31
C ASP A 78 17.45 3.86 29.12
N GLU A 79 17.82 2.68 29.63
CA GLU A 79 17.02 1.45 29.54
C GLU A 79 15.81 1.43 30.47
N ILE A 80 15.81 2.29 31.50
CA ILE A 80 14.79 2.36 32.55
C ILE A 80 13.75 3.43 32.20
N GLN A 81 14.11 4.42 31.40
CA GLN A 81 13.15 5.42 30.90
C GLN A 81 12.16 4.80 29.90
N PRO A 82 10.85 4.88 30.16
CA PRO A 82 9.83 4.40 29.22
C PRO A 82 9.81 5.26 27.95
N LEU A 83 9.45 4.63 26.84
CA LEU A 83 9.18 5.31 25.58
C LEU A 83 7.87 6.12 25.68
N GLU A 84 8.01 7.43 25.81
CA GLU A 84 6.90 8.39 25.80
C GLU A 84 6.58 8.87 24.37
N GLY A 85 5.31 9.14 24.09
CA GLY A 85 4.90 9.70 22.80
C GLY A 85 3.48 9.34 22.39
N ALA A 86 3.35 8.60 21.30
CA ALA A 86 2.09 8.05 20.84
C ALA A 86 1.62 6.92 21.77
N SER A 87 0.36 7.00 22.20
CA SER A 87 -0.28 5.90 22.91
C SER A 87 -0.63 4.77 21.96
N TRP A 88 0.08 3.68 22.14
CA TRP A 88 -0.10 2.36 21.55
C TRP A 88 -1.23 1.52 22.20
N GLU A 89 -1.96 2.08 23.19
CA GLU A 89 -3.07 1.40 23.88
C GLU A 89 -4.44 1.63 23.23
N ASN A 90 -4.58 2.72 22.47
CA ASN A 90 -5.85 3.10 21.85
C ASN A 90 -5.99 2.51 20.45
N TYR A 91 -6.45 1.25 20.40
CA TYR A 91 -6.88 0.58 19.18
C TYR A 91 -8.16 1.22 18.63
N ASN A 92 -8.04 2.36 17.95
CA ASN A 92 -9.13 2.85 17.14
C ASN A 92 -9.04 2.20 15.74
N MET A 93 -10.13 1.57 15.31
CA MET A 93 -10.26 0.97 13.98
C MET A 93 -10.45 2.03 12.89
N GLU A 94 -10.78 3.26 13.27
CA GLU A 94 -11.00 4.36 12.33
C GLU A 94 -9.72 4.74 11.56
N ILE A 95 -9.90 4.95 10.26
CA ILE A 95 -8.84 5.35 9.35
C ILE A 95 -8.61 6.85 9.50
N GLY A 96 -7.34 7.24 9.63
CA GLY A 96 -6.97 8.63 9.80
C GLY A 96 -5.50 8.89 9.53
N ILE A 97 -5.15 10.18 9.52
CA ILE A 97 -3.77 10.66 9.43
C ILE A 97 -3.51 11.52 10.65
N GLN A 98 -2.41 11.22 11.36
CA GLN A 98 -1.95 11.99 12.50
C GLN A 98 -0.62 12.66 12.20
N LEU A 99 -0.47 13.87 12.70
CA LEU A 99 0.82 14.55 12.81
C LEU A 99 1.22 14.65 14.27
N TRP A 100 2.52 14.57 14.53
CA TRP A 100 3.03 15.00 15.84
C TRP A 100 2.82 16.51 16.01
N SER A 101 2.32 16.92 17.18
CA SER A 101 1.92 18.30 17.42
C SER A 101 3.06 19.31 17.38
N GLU A 102 4.32 18.88 17.44
CA GLU A 102 5.50 19.75 17.47
C GLU A 102 6.39 19.46 16.26
N ALA A 103 6.72 20.49 15.48
CA ALA A 103 7.71 20.38 14.40
C ALA A 103 9.14 20.45 14.95
N PHE A 104 10.05 19.63 14.43
CA PHE A 104 11.47 19.67 14.80
C PHE A 104 12.23 20.55 13.81
N LYS A 105 12.91 21.57 14.32
CA LYS A 105 13.53 22.61 13.49
C LYS A 105 15.04 22.43 13.51
N THR A 106 15.68 22.55 12.36
CA THR A 106 17.13 22.49 12.27
C THR A 106 17.63 23.27 11.05
N GLU A 107 18.94 23.39 10.92
CA GLU A 107 19.62 23.94 9.75
C GLU A 107 20.48 22.82 9.17
N LEU A 108 20.29 22.55 7.87
CA LEU A 108 21.07 21.57 7.14
C LEU A 108 22.50 22.07 6.92
N THR A 109 23.42 21.17 6.56
CA THR A 109 24.84 21.51 6.33
C THR A 109 25.06 22.54 5.22
N ASN A 110 24.09 22.71 4.32
CA ASN A 110 24.08 23.70 3.25
C ASN A 110 23.54 25.08 3.69
N GLY A 111 23.25 25.29 4.98
CA GLY A 111 22.71 26.54 5.54
C GLY A 111 21.18 26.66 5.43
N GLU A 112 20.50 25.62 4.95
CA GLU A 112 19.06 25.69 4.73
C GLU A 112 18.26 25.40 5.99
N LYS A 113 17.38 26.33 6.35
CA LYS A 113 16.45 26.18 7.46
C LYS A 113 15.33 25.21 7.09
N VAL A 114 15.18 24.16 7.88
CA VAL A 114 14.18 23.12 7.64
C VAL A 114 13.34 22.84 8.89
N ALA A 115 12.14 22.34 8.64
CA ALA A 115 11.24 21.81 9.67
C ALA A 115 10.85 20.38 9.32
N ILE A 116 10.97 19.49 10.30
CA ILE A 116 10.74 18.05 10.18
C ILE A 116 9.40 17.73 10.85
N LEU A 117 8.49 17.17 10.07
CA LEU A 117 7.17 16.73 10.48
C LEU A 117 7.11 15.20 10.49
N LEU A 118 6.63 14.63 11.59
CA LEU A 118 6.38 13.19 11.71
C LEU A 118 4.90 12.92 11.51
N MET A 119 4.59 12.09 10.52
CA MET A 119 3.25 11.71 10.13
C MET A 119 3.04 10.21 10.32
N ASN A 120 1.87 9.81 10.81
CA ASN A 120 1.51 8.42 11.04
C ASN A 120 0.09 8.15 10.53
N THR A 121 -0.13 7.01 9.89
CA THR A 121 -1.49 6.60 9.50
C THR A 121 -2.13 5.71 10.55
N LYS A 122 -3.37 6.05 10.92
CA LYS A 122 -4.26 5.26 11.76
C LYS A 122 -5.18 4.39 10.92
N GLY A 123 -5.66 3.31 11.54
CA GLY A 123 -6.66 2.42 10.96
C GLY A 123 -6.09 1.12 10.41
N PHE A 124 -7.00 0.18 10.19
CA PHE A 124 -6.70 -1.20 9.79
C PHE A 124 -6.23 -1.24 8.32
N PHE A 125 -4.92 -1.38 8.09
CA PHE A 125 -4.31 -1.53 6.76
C PHE A 125 -3.84 -2.97 6.53
N ASP A 126 -4.72 -3.93 6.77
CA ASP A 126 -4.46 -5.30 6.39
C ASP A 126 -4.44 -5.43 4.87
N CYS A 127 -3.81 -6.48 4.34
CA CYS A 127 -3.80 -6.64 2.89
C CYS A 127 -5.28 -6.62 2.37
N ASP A 128 -6.30 -7.10 3.09
CA ASP A 128 -7.69 -7.01 2.61
C ASP A 128 -8.31 -5.59 2.61
N SER A 129 -7.85 -4.69 3.48
CA SER A 129 -8.47 -3.36 3.69
C SER A 129 -7.71 -2.19 3.06
N ILE A 130 -6.47 -2.39 2.57
CA ILE A 130 -5.74 -1.34 1.82
C ILE A 130 -6.51 -0.93 0.55
N MET A 131 -7.36 -1.81 0.03
CA MET A 131 -8.27 -1.55 -1.09
C MET A 131 -9.64 -0.98 -0.68
N ASP A 132 -9.80 -0.54 0.56
CA ASP A 132 -10.91 0.31 0.92
C ASP A 132 -10.66 1.75 0.45
N HIS A 133 -11.72 2.48 0.11
CA HIS A 133 -11.63 3.85 -0.36
C HIS A 133 -10.89 4.76 0.63
N LEU A 134 -11.22 4.65 1.92
CA LEU A 134 -10.66 5.49 2.97
C LEU A 134 -9.17 5.19 3.16
N SER A 135 -8.83 3.90 3.25
CA SER A 135 -7.45 3.43 3.40
C SER A 135 -6.58 3.85 2.23
N ALA A 136 -7.05 3.61 1.01
CA ALA A 136 -6.33 3.98 -0.20
C ALA A 136 -6.11 5.49 -0.27
N SER A 137 -7.10 6.29 0.13
CA SER A 137 -7.01 7.76 0.15
C SER A 137 -6.02 8.26 1.19
N ALA A 138 -6.04 7.71 2.40
CA ALA A 138 -5.06 8.06 3.44
C ALA A 138 -3.63 7.68 3.02
N LEU A 139 -3.43 6.48 2.47
CA LEU A 139 -2.12 6.03 1.99
C LEU A 139 -1.63 6.84 0.79
N ALA A 140 -2.52 7.17 -0.14
CA ALA A 140 -2.16 7.97 -1.30
C ALA A 140 -1.81 9.41 -0.90
N LEU A 141 -2.57 10.03 0.00
CA LEU A 141 -2.23 11.35 0.55
C LEU A 141 -0.87 11.34 1.24
N THR A 142 -0.64 10.39 2.15
CA THR A 142 0.62 10.32 2.88
C THR A 142 1.82 10.04 1.97
N THR A 143 1.65 9.19 0.96
CA THR A 143 2.69 8.90 -0.05
C THR A 143 3.01 10.13 -0.90
N THR A 144 1.98 10.86 -1.35
CA THR A 144 2.16 12.07 -2.18
C THR A 144 2.77 13.22 -1.40
N LEU A 145 2.39 13.40 -0.13
CA LEU A 145 2.81 14.57 0.66
C LEU A 145 4.14 14.36 1.39
N SER A 146 4.53 13.13 1.70
CA SER A 146 5.79 12.85 2.40
C SER A 146 7.04 13.02 1.53
N SER A 147 8.16 13.41 2.14
CA SER A 147 9.49 13.32 1.50
C SER A 147 10.13 11.94 1.72
N MET A 148 9.73 11.24 2.78
CA MET A 148 10.06 9.84 3.02
C MET A 148 8.82 9.09 3.50
N GLN A 149 8.48 8.01 2.82
CA GLN A 149 7.39 7.10 3.15
C GLN A 149 7.96 5.79 3.67
N LEU A 150 7.74 5.49 4.95
CA LEU A 150 8.05 4.21 5.57
C LEU A 150 6.83 3.31 5.43
N PHE A 151 6.99 2.18 4.75
CA PHE A 151 5.92 1.21 4.52
C PHE A 151 6.17 -0.06 5.32
N PHE A 152 5.38 -0.24 6.37
CA PHE A 152 5.51 -1.34 7.33
C PHE A 152 4.81 -2.59 6.79
N LEU A 153 5.55 -3.68 6.70
CA LEU A 153 5.06 -4.98 6.26
C LEU A 153 5.40 -6.06 7.30
N PRO A 154 4.46 -6.94 7.66
CA PRO A 154 4.75 -8.04 8.57
C PRO A 154 5.48 -9.16 7.84
N GLU A 155 6.55 -9.66 8.45
CA GLU A 155 7.35 -10.84 8.10
C GLU A 155 8.06 -10.80 6.75
N CYS A 156 7.35 -10.55 5.64
CA CYS A 156 7.88 -10.60 4.28
C CYS A 156 7.07 -9.76 3.28
N MET A 157 7.62 -9.55 2.07
CA MET A 157 6.92 -8.91 0.95
C MET A 157 5.96 -9.87 0.25
N ARG A 158 4.81 -10.13 0.87
CA ARG A 158 3.77 -10.99 0.29
C ARG A 158 3.22 -10.38 -0.99
N LYS A 159 3.04 -11.20 -2.04
CA LYS A 159 2.51 -10.78 -3.35
C LYS A 159 1.23 -9.94 -3.25
N LYS A 160 0.28 -10.34 -2.39
CA LYS A 160 -0.97 -9.60 -2.16
C LYS A 160 -0.72 -8.16 -1.71
N CYS A 161 0.18 -7.96 -0.76
CA CYS A 161 0.50 -6.63 -0.25
C CYS A 161 1.28 -5.79 -1.29
N LEU A 162 2.08 -6.43 -2.15
CA LEU A 162 2.71 -5.77 -3.31
C LEU A 162 1.68 -5.30 -4.37
N GLN A 163 0.62 -6.06 -4.62
CA GLN A 163 -0.48 -5.64 -5.49
C GLN A 163 -1.24 -4.43 -4.93
N HIS A 164 -1.38 -4.33 -3.61
CA HIS A 164 -2.02 -3.18 -2.99
C HIS A 164 -1.15 -1.94 -3.01
N LEU A 165 0.17 -2.10 -2.84
CA LEU A 165 1.09 -0.99 -3.06
C LEU A 165 0.99 -0.46 -4.50
N HIS A 166 0.91 -1.36 -5.48
CA HIS A 166 0.68 -0.95 -6.87
C HIS A 166 -0.62 -0.15 -7.03
N PHE A 167 -1.72 -0.63 -6.46
CA PHE A 167 -2.99 0.08 -6.48
C PHE A 167 -2.87 1.48 -5.86
N VAL A 168 -2.24 1.58 -4.69
CA VAL A 168 -2.01 2.85 -3.98
C VAL A 168 -1.14 3.80 -4.80
N ILE A 169 -0.11 3.30 -5.48
CA ILE A 169 0.73 4.10 -6.39
C ILE A 169 -0.13 4.68 -7.51
N GLU A 170 -0.88 3.86 -8.24
CA GLU A 170 -1.74 4.34 -9.33
C GLU A 170 -2.82 5.31 -8.81
N TYR A 171 -3.37 5.06 -7.62
CA TYR A 171 -4.35 5.91 -6.97
C TYR A 171 -3.77 7.28 -6.59
N ALA A 172 -2.58 7.29 -5.98
CA ALA A 172 -1.84 8.50 -5.60
C ALA A 172 -1.41 9.36 -6.79
N LYS A 173 -1.27 8.74 -7.97
CA LYS A 173 -0.98 9.46 -9.23
C LYS A 173 -2.21 10.12 -9.85
N LEU A 174 -3.43 9.72 -9.49
CA LEU A 174 -4.65 10.22 -10.11
C LEU A 174 -4.78 11.75 -10.11
N PRO A 175 -4.49 12.47 -9.00
CA PRO A 175 -4.55 13.94 -8.98
C PRO A 175 -3.47 14.60 -9.85
N HIS A 176 -2.46 13.84 -10.28
CA HIS A 176 -1.25 14.32 -10.94
C HIS A 176 -1.05 13.72 -12.34
N LYS A 177 -2.10 13.21 -13.00
CA LYS A 177 -2.00 12.53 -14.32
C LYS A 177 -1.26 13.31 -15.40
N ASN A 178 -1.25 14.64 -15.32
CA ASN A 178 -0.61 15.52 -16.32
C ASN A 178 0.87 15.80 -16.02
N VAL A 179 1.43 15.22 -14.96
CA VAL A 179 2.79 15.48 -14.49
C VAL A 179 3.73 14.38 -14.97
N ASN A 180 4.56 14.68 -15.96
CA ASN A 180 5.58 13.78 -16.53
C ASN A 180 6.92 13.85 -15.77
N ARG A 181 6.89 13.74 -14.45
CA ARG A 181 8.10 13.62 -13.60
C ARG A 181 7.85 12.61 -12.48
N ILE A 182 8.94 12.17 -11.85
CA ILE A 182 8.89 11.40 -10.60
C ILE A 182 8.12 12.21 -9.56
N LEU A 183 7.04 11.62 -9.02
CA LEU A 183 6.09 12.31 -8.12
C LEU A 183 6.46 12.13 -6.64
N PHE A 184 6.96 10.95 -6.30
CA PHE A 184 7.28 10.56 -4.94
C PHE A 184 8.79 10.53 -4.76
N GLN A 185 9.25 10.70 -3.53
CA GLN A 185 10.67 10.75 -3.24
C GLN A 185 11.16 9.39 -2.78
N ARG A 186 11.23 9.17 -1.47
CA ARG A 186 11.87 7.99 -0.90
C ARG A 186 10.82 7.06 -0.32
N LEU A 187 10.79 5.81 -0.79
CA LEU A 187 10.00 4.72 -0.19
C LEU A 187 10.94 3.78 0.55
N LYS A 188 10.65 3.49 1.81
CA LYS A 188 11.43 2.54 2.60
C LYS A 188 10.51 1.43 3.11
N PHE A 189 10.69 0.24 2.58
CA PHE A 189 10.04 -0.96 3.08
C PHE A 189 10.66 -1.34 4.42
N LEU A 190 9.87 -1.36 5.47
CA LEU A 190 10.29 -1.84 6.79
C LEU A 190 9.62 -3.19 7.05
N ILE A 191 10.37 -4.27 6.87
CA ILE A 191 9.88 -5.62 7.10
C ILE A 191 10.03 -5.93 8.59
N ARG A 192 8.90 -6.01 9.28
CA ARG A 192 8.81 -6.35 10.70
C ARG A 192 8.99 -7.85 10.87
N ASP A 193 9.46 -8.26 12.04
CA ASP A 193 9.37 -9.66 12.46
C ASP A 193 9.98 -10.64 11.44
N TRP A 194 11.09 -10.24 10.82
CA TRP A 194 11.75 -11.02 9.77
C TRP A 194 12.22 -12.38 10.33
N PRO A 195 11.68 -13.50 9.82
CA PRO A 195 11.87 -14.80 10.47
C PRO A 195 13.12 -15.56 9.99
N TYR A 196 13.78 -15.11 8.91
CA TYR A 196 14.87 -15.87 8.25
C TYR A 196 16.20 -15.10 8.23
N PRO A 197 16.80 -14.75 9.39
CA PRO A 197 18.07 -14.01 9.44
C PRO A 197 19.27 -14.77 8.85
N HIS A 198 19.14 -16.08 8.67
CA HIS A 198 20.15 -16.94 8.06
C HIS A 198 20.16 -16.86 6.53
N GLU A 199 19.03 -16.50 5.90
CA GLU A 199 18.95 -16.25 4.45
C GLU A 199 19.37 -14.81 4.14
N TYR A 200 18.76 -13.85 4.83
CA TYR A 200 19.06 -12.43 4.72
C TYR A 200 19.22 -11.84 6.11
N LYS A 201 20.40 -11.26 6.38
CA LYS A 201 20.72 -10.67 7.68
C LYS A 201 19.77 -9.52 8.02
N TYR A 202 19.57 -9.26 9.31
CA TYR A 202 18.86 -8.05 9.73
C TYR A 202 19.58 -6.77 9.26
N GLY A 203 18.81 -5.70 9.12
CA GLY A 203 19.32 -4.38 8.74
C GLY A 203 19.14 -4.04 7.26
N ASN A 204 19.83 -2.97 6.85
CA ASN A 204 19.78 -2.42 5.49
C ASN A 204 20.47 -3.33 4.46
N GLU A 205 21.56 -4.01 4.85
CA GLU A 205 22.31 -4.88 3.93
C GLU A 205 21.49 -6.09 3.48
N GLY A 206 20.93 -6.84 4.43
CA GLY A 206 20.07 -7.96 4.07
C GLY A 206 18.75 -7.52 3.45
N GLY A 207 18.23 -6.34 3.82
CA GLY A 207 17.08 -5.74 3.14
C GLY A 207 17.36 -5.42 1.66
N ARG A 208 18.54 -4.89 1.34
CA ARG A 208 18.99 -4.67 -0.04
C ARG A 208 19.07 -6.00 -0.80
N ASP A 209 19.68 -7.02 -0.22
CA ASP A 209 19.81 -8.33 -0.87
C ASP A 209 18.45 -9.02 -1.07
N TYR A 210 17.54 -8.93 -0.08
CA TYR A 210 16.18 -9.44 -0.17
C TYR A 210 15.35 -8.70 -1.25
N LEU A 211 15.50 -7.37 -1.33
CA LEU A 211 14.85 -6.56 -2.36
C LEU A 211 15.39 -6.90 -3.76
N LEU A 212 16.70 -7.12 -3.89
CA LEU A 212 17.33 -7.58 -5.14
C LEU A 212 16.88 -8.99 -5.52
N GLN A 213 16.65 -9.88 -4.57
CA GLN A 213 16.07 -11.19 -4.88
C GLN A 213 14.59 -11.07 -5.32
N THR A 214 13.83 -10.18 -4.68
CA THR A 214 12.40 -9.97 -5.00
C THR A 214 12.20 -9.28 -6.34
N PHE A 215 13.02 -8.28 -6.66
CA PHE A 215 12.90 -7.43 -7.85
C PHE A 215 14.07 -7.56 -8.85
N GLY A 216 14.96 -8.55 -8.70
CA GLY A 216 16.13 -8.76 -9.56
C GLY A 216 15.80 -9.29 -10.94
N ASN A 217 16.40 -8.69 -11.98
CA ASN A 217 16.03 -8.90 -13.39
C ASN A 217 16.15 -10.34 -13.92
N ALA A 218 16.98 -11.19 -13.32
CA ALA A 218 17.32 -12.48 -13.94
C ALA A 218 16.21 -13.54 -13.84
N ASN A 219 15.28 -13.43 -12.87
CA ASN A 219 14.35 -14.52 -12.54
C ASN A 219 12.88 -14.14 -12.33
N ILE A 220 12.47 -12.88 -12.52
CA ILE A 220 11.05 -12.51 -12.35
C ILE A 220 10.26 -12.99 -13.57
N GLN A 221 9.60 -14.13 -13.43
CA GLN A 221 8.62 -14.59 -14.41
C GLN A 221 7.21 -14.04 -14.15
N ASP A 222 6.99 -13.36 -13.01
CA ASP A 222 5.70 -12.79 -12.66
C ASP A 222 5.51 -11.39 -13.27
N PRO A 223 4.61 -11.22 -14.26
CA PRO A 223 4.37 -9.93 -14.91
C PRO A 223 3.87 -8.85 -13.94
N GLU A 224 3.23 -9.23 -12.83
CA GLU A 224 2.71 -8.28 -11.85
C GLU A 224 3.84 -7.67 -11.01
N LEU A 225 4.85 -8.48 -10.66
CA LEU A 225 6.04 -7.99 -9.96
C LEU A 225 6.91 -7.13 -10.87
N LEU A 226 7.05 -7.49 -12.15
CA LEU A 226 7.70 -6.65 -13.15
C LEU A 226 6.99 -5.30 -13.29
N CYS A 227 5.66 -5.31 -13.41
CA CYS A 227 4.89 -4.08 -13.50
C CYS A 227 5.05 -3.22 -12.23
N LEU A 228 4.96 -3.82 -11.04
CA LEU A 228 5.19 -3.06 -9.79
C LEU A 228 6.60 -2.47 -9.74
N LYS A 229 7.63 -3.22 -10.17
CA LYS A 229 8.99 -2.70 -10.25
C LYS A 229 9.08 -1.47 -11.14
N GLU A 230 8.55 -1.55 -12.37
CA GLU A 230 8.50 -0.40 -13.29
C GLU A 230 7.76 0.79 -12.66
N LYS A 231 6.71 0.53 -11.86
CA LYS A 231 5.99 1.58 -11.13
C LYS A 231 6.80 2.16 -9.99
N LEU A 232 7.57 1.37 -9.26
CA LEU A 232 8.46 1.89 -8.22
C LEU A 232 9.53 2.78 -8.83
N GLU A 233 10.21 2.30 -9.87
CA GLU A 233 11.28 3.01 -10.58
C GLU A 233 10.79 4.29 -11.30
N SER A 234 9.55 4.29 -11.82
CA SER A 234 8.99 5.46 -12.51
C SER A 234 8.37 6.51 -11.58
N ASN A 235 8.12 6.19 -10.31
CA ASN A 235 7.35 7.06 -9.41
C ASN A 235 8.07 7.49 -8.15
N PHE A 236 9.06 6.73 -7.69
CA PHE A 236 9.91 7.08 -6.54
C PHE A 236 11.32 7.40 -7.02
N SER A 237 11.92 8.43 -6.43
CA SER A 237 13.35 8.74 -6.69
C SER A 237 14.26 7.67 -6.10
N GLU A 238 13.83 7.02 -5.03
CA GLU A 238 14.56 5.94 -4.36
C GLU A 238 13.57 5.01 -3.68
N TYR A 239 13.85 3.71 -3.71
CA TYR A 239 13.21 2.76 -2.81
C TYR A 239 14.24 1.80 -2.20
N SER A 240 14.10 1.51 -0.91
CA SER A 240 15.01 0.62 -0.17
C SER A 240 14.23 -0.26 0.81
N CYS A 241 14.90 -1.25 1.40
CA CYS A 241 14.31 -2.19 2.33
C CYS A 241 15.20 -2.38 3.56
N PHE A 242 14.59 -2.52 4.73
CA PHE A 242 15.24 -2.80 5.99
C PHE A 242 14.53 -3.96 6.71
N LEU A 243 15.29 -4.96 7.14
CA LEU A 243 14.77 -6.15 7.82
C LEU A 243 14.91 -6.01 9.34
N MET A 244 13.79 -6.03 10.07
CA MET A 244 13.75 -5.93 11.53
C MET A 244 13.54 -7.31 12.17
N PRO A 245 14.25 -7.63 13.27
CA PRO A 245 13.91 -8.78 14.09
C PRO A 245 12.58 -8.57 14.82
N HIS A 246 12.10 -9.62 15.49
CA HIS A 246 11.01 -9.51 16.45
C HIS A 246 11.37 -8.54 17.57
N SER A 247 10.40 -7.73 18.02
CA SER A 247 10.62 -6.79 19.14
C SER A 247 10.72 -7.51 20.49
N VAL A 248 9.95 -8.58 20.68
CA VAL A 248 9.86 -9.35 21.94
C VAL A 248 10.15 -10.84 21.73
N SER A 249 10.61 -11.52 22.78
CA SER A 249 11.03 -12.93 22.73
C SER A 249 9.89 -13.95 22.75
N LYS A 250 8.69 -13.58 23.22
CA LYS A 250 7.52 -14.46 23.31
C LYS A 250 6.27 -13.78 22.72
N PRO A 251 5.72 -14.26 21.59
CA PRO A 251 4.51 -13.69 20.99
C PRO A 251 3.22 -13.93 21.79
N ALA A 252 3.19 -14.98 22.64
CA ALA A 252 1.97 -15.53 23.22
C ALA A 252 1.57 -14.98 24.61
N GLN A 253 2.32 -14.01 25.14
CA GLN A 253 1.91 -13.28 26.34
C GLN A 253 1.79 -11.82 25.93
N ASP A 254 0.59 -11.26 26.07
CA ASP A 254 0.30 -9.83 26.05
C ASP A 254 1.08 -9.11 27.16
N ILE A 255 2.40 -9.15 27.10
CA ILE A 255 3.23 -8.27 27.89
C ILE A 255 2.90 -6.89 27.35
N LYS A 256 2.19 -6.11 28.16
CA LYS A 256 2.17 -4.66 28.04
C LYS A 256 3.63 -4.21 28.11
N ILE A 257 4.31 -4.13 26.96
CA ILE A 257 5.61 -3.47 26.81
C ILE A 257 5.41 -2.07 27.38
N ASN A 258 5.79 -1.77 28.62
CA ASN A 258 5.50 -0.46 29.22
C ASN A 258 6.35 0.68 28.60
N GLY A 259 6.75 0.54 27.34
CA GLY A 259 7.74 1.36 26.66
C GLY A 259 9.16 1.12 27.14
N LEU A 260 9.41 0.17 28.05
CA LEU A 260 10.74 -0.06 28.62
C LEU A 260 11.65 -0.76 27.61
N LEU A 261 12.90 -0.28 27.52
CA LEU A 261 13.89 -0.88 26.63
C LEU A 261 14.40 -2.23 27.15
N SER A 262 14.27 -2.49 28.45
CA SER A 262 14.61 -3.78 29.07
C SER A 262 13.74 -4.93 28.55
N ASP A 263 12.51 -4.65 28.12
CA ASP A 263 11.57 -5.64 27.61
C ASP A 263 11.85 -6.03 26.15
N LEU A 264 12.68 -5.26 25.45
CA LEU A 264 12.98 -5.44 24.04
C LEU A 264 14.22 -6.32 23.84
N ARG A 265 14.17 -7.14 22.79
CA ARG A 265 15.31 -7.98 22.41
C ARG A 265 16.54 -7.15 22.05
N ASN A 266 17.72 -7.65 22.39
CA ASN A 266 18.99 -6.95 22.15
C ASN A 266 19.28 -6.76 20.66
N ASP A 267 18.99 -7.76 19.82
CA ASP A 267 19.13 -7.65 18.37
C ASP A 267 18.17 -6.60 17.77
N TYR A 268 16.94 -6.49 18.29
CA TYR A 268 16.01 -5.42 17.94
C TYR A 268 16.57 -4.05 18.31
N LYS A 269 17.05 -3.88 19.56
CA LYS A 269 17.67 -2.63 20.01
C LYS A 269 18.84 -2.23 19.12
N GLN A 270 19.71 -3.17 18.75
CA GLN A 270 20.82 -2.92 17.83
C GLN A 270 20.33 -2.43 16.47
N GLN A 271 19.30 -3.06 15.89
CA GLN A 271 18.76 -2.61 14.61
C GLN A 271 18.08 -1.24 14.70
N ILE A 272 17.41 -0.92 15.80
CA ILE A 272 16.85 0.43 16.05
C ILE A 272 17.96 1.48 16.12
N LYS A 273 19.08 1.19 16.82
CA LYS A 273 20.25 2.07 16.89
C LYS A 273 20.84 2.38 15.51
N ASN A 274 20.72 1.46 14.55
CA ASN A 274 21.16 1.66 13.17
C ASN A 274 20.10 2.34 12.31
N LEU A 275 18.84 1.90 12.41
CA LEU A 275 17.72 2.36 11.58
C LEU A 275 17.42 3.83 11.82
N VAL A 276 17.26 4.25 13.07
CA VAL A 276 16.74 5.60 13.37
C VAL A 276 17.70 6.71 12.87
N PRO A 277 19.02 6.65 13.12
CA PRO A 277 19.95 7.61 12.53
C PRO A 277 20.01 7.54 10.99
N MET A 278 19.92 6.35 10.40
CA MET A 278 19.88 6.20 8.94
C MET A 278 18.67 6.94 8.32
N LEU A 279 17.58 7.07 9.06
CA LEU A 279 16.37 7.76 8.60
C LEU A 279 16.36 9.26 8.95
N LEU A 280 16.83 9.61 10.15
CA LEU A 280 16.55 10.90 10.78
C LEU A 280 17.79 11.73 11.11
N ALA A 281 19.00 11.25 10.85
CA ALA A 281 20.20 12.07 11.03
C ALA A 281 20.20 13.25 10.04
N PRO A 282 20.72 14.43 10.43
CA PRO A 282 20.67 15.65 9.61
C PRO A 282 21.14 15.45 8.16
N GLU A 283 22.19 14.67 7.95
CA GLU A 283 22.79 14.33 6.66
C GLU A 283 21.93 13.43 5.77
N ASN A 284 20.97 12.70 6.35
CA ASN A 284 20.09 11.78 5.63
C ASN A 284 18.72 12.39 5.32
N LEU A 285 18.45 13.60 5.81
CA LEU A 285 17.18 14.28 5.60
C LEU A 285 17.15 15.03 4.28
N ASP A 286 16.08 14.81 3.52
CA ASP A 286 15.82 15.52 2.26
C ASP A 286 14.50 16.24 2.40
N THR A 287 14.51 17.50 2.02
CA THR A 287 13.31 18.34 1.93
C THR A 287 12.38 17.82 0.84
N LYS A 288 11.10 18.17 0.93
CA LYS A 288 10.09 17.85 -0.07
C LYS A 288 10.43 18.53 -1.40
N LYS A 289 10.58 17.75 -2.48
CA LYS A 289 11.09 18.21 -3.80
C LYS A 289 10.01 18.43 -4.87
N ILE A 290 8.72 18.26 -4.55
CA ILE A 290 7.63 18.47 -5.54
C ILE A 290 7.62 19.92 -6.04
N ASP A 291 7.91 20.87 -5.15
CA ASP A 291 8.02 22.29 -5.46
C ASP A 291 9.32 22.83 -4.83
N PRO A 292 10.17 23.58 -5.56
CA PRO A 292 11.31 24.25 -4.97
C PRO A 292 10.96 25.19 -3.79
N LYS A 293 9.70 25.64 -3.67
CA LYS A 293 9.17 26.40 -2.52
C LYS A 293 8.10 25.61 -1.75
N TYR A 294 8.37 24.36 -1.41
CA TYR A 294 7.44 23.56 -0.60
C TYR A 294 7.48 23.98 0.88
N THR A 295 6.52 24.82 1.28
CA THR A 295 6.40 25.39 2.64
C THR A 295 5.20 24.82 3.41
N ALA A 296 5.05 25.25 4.66
CA ALA A 296 3.87 25.00 5.50
C ALA A 296 2.55 25.37 4.80
N ALA A 297 2.49 26.53 4.15
CA ALA A 297 1.31 26.97 3.41
C ALA A 297 0.98 26.03 2.24
N THR A 298 2.00 25.63 1.47
CA THR A 298 1.85 24.68 0.36
C THR A 298 1.37 23.31 0.82
N LEU A 299 1.86 22.83 1.97
CA LEU A 299 1.41 21.57 2.55
C LEU A 299 -0.07 21.63 2.94
N LEU A 300 -0.51 22.70 3.61
CA LEU A 300 -1.91 22.90 3.98
C LEU A 300 -2.82 22.89 2.75
N GLU A 301 -2.46 23.66 1.72
CA GLU A 301 -3.23 23.71 0.47
C GLU A 301 -3.28 22.35 -0.24
N ASN A 302 -2.18 21.60 -0.25
CA ASN A 302 -2.13 20.28 -0.85
C ASN A 302 -2.97 19.25 -0.09
N PHE A 303 -3.02 19.32 1.25
CA PHE A 303 -3.96 18.52 2.04
C PHE A 303 -5.41 18.84 1.67
N LYS A 304 -5.79 20.12 1.60
CA LYS A 304 -7.14 20.55 1.22
C LYS A 304 -7.52 20.02 -0.17
N LYS A 305 -6.68 20.25 -1.16
CA LYS A 305 -6.89 19.79 -2.55
C LYS A 305 -6.97 18.27 -2.63
N GLY A 306 -6.06 17.57 -1.95
CA GLY A 306 -6.00 16.11 -1.97
C GLY A 306 -7.22 15.46 -1.31
N VAL A 307 -7.61 15.92 -0.12
CA VAL A 307 -8.80 15.41 0.59
C VAL A 307 -10.05 15.66 -0.25
N LYS A 308 -10.23 16.88 -0.77
CA LYS A 308 -11.37 17.20 -1.64
C LYS A 308 -11.42 16.32 -2.89
N PHE A 309 -10.26 16.10 -3.55
CA PHE A 309 -10.19 15.24 -4.72
C PHE A 309 -10.70 13.83 -4.43
N TYR A 310 -10.26 13.21 -3.34
CA TYR A 310 -10.69 11.85 -3.00
C TYR A 310 -12.13 11.79 -2.50
N GLN A 311 -12.67 12.86 -1.91
CA GLN A 311 -14.10 12.94 -1.58
C GLN A 311 -14.99 12.91 -2.83
N GLU A 312 -14.55 13.56 -3.92
CA GLU A 312 -15.31 13.68 -5.17
C GLU A 312 -15.05 12.52 -6.16
N LEU A 313 -14.06 11.68 -5.88
CA LEU A 313 -13.65 10.62 -6.79
C LEU A 313 -14.64 9.45 -6.81
N ASP A 314 -15.02 9.01 -8.01
CA ASP A 314 -15.71 7.72 -8.18
C ASP A 314 -14.71 6.57 -7.99
N TYR A 315 -14.55 6.17 -6.73
CA TYR A 315 -13.67 5.09 -6.32
C TYR A 315 -14.01 3.75 -6.97
N ILE A 316 -15.30 3.44 -7.10
CA ILE A 316 -15.78 2.16 -7.64
C ILE A 316 -15.41 2.08 -9.12
N LEU A 317 -15.65 3.13 -9.88
CA LEU A 317 -15.25 3.21 -11.28
C LEU A 317 -13.73 3.06 -11.44
N PHE A 318 -12.95 3.76 -10.61
CA PHE A 318 -11.49 3.64 -10.65
C PHE A 318 -11.01 2.22 -10.34
N LYS A 319 -11.48 1.64 -9.23
CA LYS A 319 -11.14 0.27 -8.82
C LYS A 319 -11.49 -0.74 -9.91
N ASN A 320 -12.69 -0.62 -10.50
CA ASN A 320 -13.11 -1.46 -11.61
C ASN A 320 -12.24 -1.27 -12.86
N SER A 321 -11.86 -0.03 -13.19
CA SER A 321 -11.01 0.25 -14.35
C SER A 321 -9.60 -0.36 -14.22
N LEU A 322 -8.98 -0.28 -13.03
CA LEU A 322 -7.70 -0.94 -12.77
C LEU A 322 -7.85 -2.46 -12.79
N ASN A 323 -8.90 -2.99 -12.16
CA ASN A 323 -9.19 -4.42 -12.17
C ASN A 323 -9.33 -4.94 -13.60
N ILE A 324 -10.04 -4.24 -14.47
CA ILE A 324 -10.17 -4.59 -15.89
C ILE A 324 -8.80 -4.56 -16.58
N LYS A 325 -8.00 -3.52 -16.35
CA LYS A 325 -6.67 -3.37 -16.96
C LYS A 325 -5.73 -4.53 -16.59
N TYR A 326 -5.68 -4.90 -15.31
CA TYR A 326 -4.80 -5.99 -14.85
C TYR A 326 -5.33 -7.38 -15.19
N ASN A 327 -6.65 -7.56 -15.12
CA ASN A 327 -7.27 -8.82 -15.48
C ASN A 327 -7.44 -8.99 -16.99
N ALA A 328 -7.21 -7.98 -17.83
CA ALA A 328 -7.40 -8.07 -19.28
C ALA A 328 -6.70 -9.30 -19.89
N THR A 329 -5.46 -9.58 -19.47
CA THR A 329 -4.70 -10.75 -19.94
C THR A 329 -5.30 -12.06 -19.41
N ALA A 330 -5.74 -12.08 -18.15
CA ALA A 330 -6.44 -13.22 -17.55
C ALA A 330 -7.77 -13.51 -18.24
N THR A 331 -8.56 -12.46 -18.48
CA THR A 331 -9.84 -12.48 -19.18
C THR A 331 -9.66 -12.93 -20.63
N ARG A 332 -8.65 -12.44 -21.36
CA ARG A 332 -8.31 -12.94 -22.71
C ARG A 332 -8.00 -14.43 -22.69
N LYS A 333 -7.16 -14.89 -21.74
CA LYS A 333 -6.86 -16.34 -21.58
C LYS A 333 -8.12 -17.14 -21.25
N ALA A 334 -8.99 -16.64 -20.38
CA ALA A 334 -10.25 -17.27 -20.04
C ALA A 334 -11.17 -17.39 -21.26
N VAL A 335 -11.32 -16.31 -22.03
CA VAL A 335 -12.09 -16.29 -23.29
C VAL A 335 -11.54 -17.30 -24.29
N HIS A 336 -10.22 -17.35 -24.50
CA HIS A 336 -9.60 -18.36 -25.37
C HIS A 336 -9.86 -19.80 -24.88
N MET A 337 -9.80 -20.03 -23.58
CA MET A 337 -10.08 -21.34 -22.98
C MET A 337 -11.55 -21.75 -23.15
N THR A 338 -12.47 -20.79 -23.00
CA THR A 338 -13.90 -20.98 -23.26
C THR A 338 -14.15 -21.34 -24.73
N PHE A 339 -13.55 -20.61 -25.68
CA PHE A 339 -13.64 -20.93 -27.10
C PHE A 339 -13.11 -22.33 -27.45
N ALA A 340 -11.96 -22.72 -26.87
CA ALA A 340 -11.41 -24.05 -27.04
C ALA A 340 -12.36 -25.14 -26.49
N THR A 341 -12.96 -24.90 -25.32
CA THR A 341 -13.91 -25.82 -24.68
C THR A 341 -15.18 -25.98 -25.51
N ILE A 342 -15.72 -24.88 -26.06
CA ILE A 342 -16.86 -24.91 -26.98
C ILE A 342 -16.52 -25.71 -28.25
N LYS A 343 -15.32 -25.53 -28.81
CA LYS A 343 -14.87 -26.29 -30.00
C LYS A 343 -14.79 -27.80 -29.72
N GLN A 344 -14.24 -28.18 -28.56
CA GLN A 344 -14.18 -29.58 -28.12
C GLN A 344 -15.57 -30.18 -27.91
N PHE A 345 -16.47 -29.44 -27.24
CA PHE A 345 -17.84 -29.88 -27.03
C PHE A 345 -18.58 -30.10 -28.36
N ASN A 346 -18.45 -29.17 -29.32
CA ASN A 346 -19.05 -29.31 -30.64
C ASN A 346 -18.51 -30.53 -31.40
N ALA A 347 -17.21 -30.84 -31.27
CA ALA A 347 -16.62 -32.04 -31.86
C ALA A 347 -17.17 -33.33 -31.22
N LEU A 348 -17.31 -33.36 -29.89
CA LEU A 348 -17.91 -34.48 -29.16
C LEU A 348 -19.38 -34.69 -29.52
N LYS A 349 -20.15 -33.59 -29.62
CA LYS A 349 -21.55 -33.61 -30.06
C LYS A 349 -21.68 -34.23 -31.45
N LYS A 350 -20.81 -33.84 -32.39
CA LYS A 350 -20.78 -34.38 -33.75
C LYS A 350 -20.40 -35.87 -33.75
N LYS A 351 -19.38 -36.28 -32.98
CA LYS A 351 -18.91 -37.67 -32.91
C LYS A 351 -19.95 -38.62 -32.29
N LYS A 352 -20.66 -38.17 -31.25
CA LYS A 352 -21.67 -38.96 -30.53
C LYS A 352 -23.10 -38.81 -31.07
N LYS A 353 -23.32 -38.04 -32.16
CA LYS A 353 -24.65 -37.72 -32.71
C LYS A 353 -25.64 -37.21 -31.66
N LEU A 354 -25.15 -36.41 -30.71
CA LEU A 354 -25.96 -35.92 -29.58
C LEU A 354 -26.91 -34.79 -30.03
N GLY A 355 -28.20 -34.93 -29.71
CA GLY A 355 -29.24 -33.91 -29.93
C GLY A 355 -29.17 -32.77 -28.92
N TYR A 356 -30.13 -31.84 -28.96
CA TYR A 356 -30.34 -30.88 -27.88
C TYR A 356 -31.25 -31.51 -26.82
N ASN A 357 -30.66 -32.16 -25.83
CA ASN A 357 -31.37 -32.77 -24.69
C ASN A 357 -30.68 -32.43 -23.35
N ASP A 358 -31.34 -32.74 -22.24
CA ASP A 358 -30.87 -32.40 -20.88
C ASP A 358 -29.53 -33.06 -20.55
N GLU A 359 -29.27 -34.26 -21.08
CA GLU A 359 -28.00 -34.96 -20.90
C GLU A 359 -26.83 -34.23 -21.59
N THR A 360 -27.06 -33.69 -22.79
CA THR A 360 -26.08 -32.87 -23.51
C THR A 360 -25.82 -31.54 -22.80
N ASN A 361 -26.85 -30.93 -22.18
CA ASN A 361 -26.68 -29.74 -21.34
C ASN A 361 -25.87 -30.05 -20.07
N ARG A 362 -26.12 -31.20 -19.44
CA ARG A 362 -25.38 -31.64 -18.24
C ARG A 362 -23.90 -31.88 -18.54
N ILE A 363 -23.59 -32.52 -19.67
CA ILE A 363 -22.21 -32.74 -20.13
C ILE A 363 -21.51 -31.39 -20.42
N PHE A 364 -22.21 -30.44 -21.04
CA PHE A 364 -21.66 -29.11 -21.29
C PHE A 364 -21.33 -28.36 -19.99
N GLN A 365 -22.27 -28.35 -19.03
CA GLN A 365 -22.06 -27.71 -17.73
C GLN A 365 -20.88 -28.33 -16.97
N LEU A 366 -20.78 -29.68 -16.94
CA LEU A 366 -19.64 -30.37 -16.35
C LEU A 366 -18.29 -29.99 -16.99
N LEU A 367 -18.24 -29.83 -18.32
CA LEU A 367 -17.04 -29.40 -19.03
C LEU A 367 -16.64 -27.97 -18.68
N ILE A 368 -17.62 -27.07 -18.59
CA ILE A 368 -17.39 -25.67 -18.18
C ILE A 368 -16.92 -25.62 -16.73
N ASP A 369 -17.55 -26.36 -15.81
CA ASP A 369 -17.18 -26.40 -14.39
C ASP A 369 -15.77 -26.96 -14.17
N LEU A 370 -15.39 -28.02 -14.90
CA LEU A 370 -14.04 -28.58 -14.84
C LEU A 370 -13.00 -27.57 -15.34
N LYS A 371 -13.27 -26.89 -16.45
CA LYS A 371 -12.37 -25.87 -17.00
C LYS A 371 -12.31 -24.62 -16.12
N TYR A 372 -13.42 -24.24 -15.49
CA TYR A 372 -13.45 -23.18 -14.49
C TYR A 372 -12.61 -23.54 -13.26
N LYS A 373 -12.72 -24.77 -12.73
CA LYS A 373 -11.86 -25.26 -11.64
C LYS A 373 -10.37 -25.26 -12.02
N GLU A 374 -10.04 -25.67 -13.24
CA GLU A 374 -8.67 -25.62 -13.76
C GLU A 374 -8.15 -24.17 -13.90
N PHE A 375 -8.98 -23.25 -14.40
CA PHE A 375 -8.64 -21.84 -14.48
C PHE A 375 -8.48 -21.20 -13.10
N LYS A 376 -9.39 -21.54 -12.17
CA LYS A 376 -9.41 -21.03 -10.79
C LYS A 376 -8.16 -21.50 -10.03
N SER A 377 -7.85 -22.80 -10.03
CA SER A 377 -6.63 -23.32 -9.39
C SER A 377 -5.33 -22.71 -9.93
N LYS A 378 -5.25 -22.38 -11.22
CA LYS A 378 -4.07 -21.72 -11.82
C LYS A 378 -3.97 -20.21 -11.53
N ASN A 379 -5.02 -19.58 -11.00
CA ASN A 379 -5.12 -18.13 -10.82
C ASN A 379 -5.46 -17.66 -9.40
N ASP A 380 -5.96 -18.52 -8.52
CA ASP A 380 -6.25 -18.19 -7.11
C ASP A 380 -4.95 -17.86 -6.35
N ASP A 381 -3.85 -18.57 -6.61
CA ASP A 381 -2.51 -18.24 -6.06
C ASP A 381 -1.97 -16.89 -6.54
N LYS A 382 -2.59 -16.27 -7.55
CA LYS A 382 -2.19 -14.97 -8.11
C LYS A 382 -2.97 -13.81 -7.53
N ASN A 383 -3.95 -14.04 -6.65
CA ASN A 383 -4.79 -12.98 -6.06
C ASN A 383 -5.19 -11.91 -7.08
N ARG A 384 -5.54 -12.34 -8.29
CA ARG A 384 -6.07 -11.43 -9.31
C ARG A 384 -7.35 -10.87 -8.74
N PHE A 385 -7.38 -9.55 -8.52
CA PHE A 385 -8.54 -8.81 -8.02
C PHE A 385 -9.80 -9.46 -8.53
N SER A 386 -10.57 -10.04 -7.61
CA SER A 386 -11.56 -11.07 -7.90
C SER A 386 -12.29 -10.73 -9.19
N VAL A 387 -11.98 -11.47 -10.26
CA VAL A 387 -12.93 -11.58 -11.35
C VAL A 387 -14.07 -12.29 -10.67
N SER A 388 -15.08 -11.54 -10.23
CA SER A 388 -16.26 -12.14 -9.62
C SER A 388 -16.68 -13.22 -10.59
N GLY A 389 -16.86 -14.46 -10.09
CA GLY A 389 -17.29 -15.58 -10.94
C GLY A 389 -18.50 -15.18 -11.78
N PHE A 390 -19.27 -14.19 -11.31
CA PHE A 390 -20.32 -13.45 -11.99
C PHE A 390 -19.94 -12.82 -13.34
N ILE A 391 -18.80 -12.15 -13.51
CA ILE A 391 -18.41 -11.55 -14.81
C ILE A 391 -18.06 -12.65 -15.82
N LEU A 392 -17.33 -13.68 -15.37
CA LEU A 392 -17.01 -14.83 -16.23
C LEU A 392 -18.28 -15.61 -16.57
N PHE A 393 -19.19 -15.77 -15.60
CA PHE A 393 -20.52 -16.35 -15.77
C PHE A 393 -21.39 -15.52 -16.71
N LEU A 394 -21.36 -14.18 -16.64
CA LEU A 394 -22.09 -13.29 -17.55
C LEU A 394 -21.57 -13.45 -18.98
N ILE A 395 -20.26 -13.52 -19.18
CA ILE A 395 -19.65 -13.74 -20.49
C ILE A 395 -20.05 -15.13 -21.03
N ILE A 396 -20.02 -16.16 -20.18
CA ILE A 396 -20.46 -17.52 -20.54
C ILE A 396 -21.97 -17.55 -20.82
N ALA A 397 -22.79 -16.85 -20.06
CA ALA A 397 -24.25 -16.78 -20.20
C ALA A 397 -24.66 -15.99 -21.44
N ILE A 398 -24.02 -14.86 -21.74
CA ILE A 398 -24.24 -14.07 -22.96
C ILE A 398 -23.84 -14.89 -24.18
N MET A 399 -22.71 -15.62 -24.11
CA MET A 399 -22.30 -16.54 -25.18
C MET A 399 -23.26 -17.74 -25.33
N PHE A 400 -23.82 -18.24 -24.24
CA PHE A 400 -24.82 -19.31 -24.24
C PHE A 400 -26.15 -18.83 -24.84
N ILE A 401 -26.62 -17.63 -24.48
CA ILE A 401 -27.83 -16.99 -25.01
C ILE A 401 -27.67 -16.71 -26.51
N THR A 402 -26.54 -16.14 -26.94
CA THR A 402 -26.28 -15.89 -28.36
C THR A 402 -26.19 -17.19 -29.17
N CYS A 403 -25.55 -18.24 -28.64
CA CYS A 403 -25.50 -19.55 -29.32
C CYS A 403 -26.82 -20.32 -29.31
N ARG A 404 -27.67 -20.14 -28.30
CA ARG A 404 -28.89 -20.95 -28.09
C ARG A 404 -30.17 -20.27 -28.58
N LEU A 405 -30.25 -18.94 -28.54
CA LEU A 405 -31.43 -18.18 -28.97
C LEU A 405 -31.18 -17.45 -30.29
N VAL A 406 -30.08 -16.70 -30.39
CA VAL A 406 -29.87 -15.78 -31.53
C VAL A 406 -29.48 -16.51 -32.81
N ILE A 407 -28.56 -17.48 -32.76
CA ILE A 407 -28.14 -18.22 -33.96
C ILE A 407 -29.28 -19.09 -34.57
N PRO A 408 -30.10 -19.81 -33.78
CA PRO A 408 -31.26 -20.51 -34.31
C PRO A 408 -32.32 -19.55 -34.86
N LEU A 409 -32.65 -18.46 -34.14
CA LEU A 409 -33.60 -17.44 -34.63
C LEU A 409 -33.11 -16.76 -35.91
N LEU A 410 -31.82 -16.46 -36.04
CA LEU A 410 -31.24 -15.91 -37.28
C LEU A 410 -31.25 -16.93 -38.42
N LYS A 411 -31.03 -18.21 -38.14
CA LYS A 411 -31.16 -19.28 -39.14
C LYS A 411 -32.61 -19.49 -39.56
N GLU A 412 -33.55 -19.35 -38.65
CA GLU A 412 -34.98 -19.47 -38.90
C GLU A 412 -35.54 -18.24 -39.64
N ALA A 413 -35.15 -17.03 -39.25
CA ALA A 413 -35.43 -15.79 -39.98
C ALA A 413 -34.86 -15.82 -41.41
N LYS A 414 -33.65 -16.38 -41.60
CA LYS A 414 -33.04 -16.59 -42.92
C LYS A 414 -33.72 -17.71 -43.72
N ARG A 415 -34.30 -18.72 -43.05
CA ARG A 415 -35.07 -19.79 -43.71
C ARG A 415 -36.47 -19.33 -44.12
N ASN A 416 -37.00 -18.32 -43.45
CA ASN A 416 -38.32 -17.73 -43.67
C ASN A 416 -38.27 -16.41 -44.46
N ASN A 417 -37.11 -16.00 -44.99
CA ASN A 417 -36.89 -14.74 -45.74
C ASN A 417 -37.42 -13.48 -45.03
N TRP A 418 -37.16 -13.36 -43.72
CA TRP A 418 -37.52 -12.15 -42.97
C TRP A 418 -36.50 -11.01 -43.17
N PHE A 419 -35.43 -11.26 -43.92
CA PHE A 419 -34.42 -10.29 -44.38
C PHE A 419 -34.01 -10.61 -45.81
#